data_AF-D1BSI4-F1
#
_entry.id   AF-D1BSI4-F1
#
_cell.length_a   1.000
_cell.length_b   1.000
_cell.length_c   1.000
_cell.angle_alpha   90.00
_cell.angle_beta   90.00
_cell.angle_gamma   90.00
#
_symmetry.space_group_name_H-M   'P 1'
#
loop_
_entity.id
_entity.type
_entity.pdbx_description
1 polymer ?
#
loop_
_entity_poly.entity_id
_entity_poly.type
_entity_poly.pdbx_seq_one_letter_code
_entity_poly.pdbx_strand_id
1 'polypeptide(L)'
;MSTTAKPVRLLGVLGLVAGLLMVVVGGATWGVVSSQLAEQRITVSENAPFLAGTTVDNPLAAFAQAEAIDKDSQNITGGKTYAELDREDPVRSTAQAAAFLRASLFTSVIAYGVAALVIGLGVLVAGNGYALTRIAAGAPRRREELVPA
;
A
#
# COMPACT_ATOMS: atom_id res chain seq x y z
N MET A 1 -35.59 25.75 -10.31
CA MET A 1 -34.28 25.69 -9.62
C MET A 1 -34.23 24.43 -8.78
N SER A 2 -33.47 23.41 -9.18
CA SER A 2 -33.26 22.23 -8.34
C SER A 2 -32.53 22.66 -7.06
N THR A 3 -33.16 22.47 -5.91
CA THR A 3 -32.63 22.86 -4.61
C THR A 3 -31.26 22.18 -4.39
N THR A 4 -30.19 22.97 -4.35
CA THR A 4 -28.77 22.55 -4.24
C THR A 4 -28.48 21.54 -3.12
N ALA A 5 -29.36 21.42 -2.12
CA ALA A 5 -29.21 20.48 -1.00
C ALA A 5 -29.30 18.98 -1.38
N LYS A 6 -30.13 18.61 -2.37
CA LYS A 6 -30.28 17.21 -2.80
C LYS A 6 -29.00 16.63 -3.45
N PRO A 7 -28.38 17.30 -4.45
CA PRO A 7 -27.15 16.78 -5.05
C PRO A 7 -25.97 16.73 -4.07
N VAL A 8 -25.84 17.70 -3.15
CA VAL A 8 -24.76 17.69 -2.15
C VAL A 8 -24.89 16.50 -1.18
N ARG A 9 -26.11 16.19 -0.73
CA ARG A 9 -26.35 15.03 0.14
C ARG A 9 -26.02 13.72 -0.58
N LEU A 10 -26.41 13.59 -1.85
CA LEU A 10 -26.11 12.42 -2.66
C LEU A 10 -24.60 12.22 -2.83
N LEU A 11 -23.89 13.27 -3.25
CA LEU A 11 -22.43 13.23 -3.42
C LEU A 11 -21.69 12.93 -2.10
N GLY A 12 -22.17 13.47 -0.98
CA GLY A 12 -21.61 13.16 0.34
C GLY A 12 -21.75 11.69 0.72
N VAL A 13 -22.95 11.10 0.53
CA VAL A 13 -23.18 9.68 0.82
C VAL A 13 -22.35 8.79 -0.12
N LEU A 14 -22.30 9.12 -1.41
CA LEU A 14 -21.50 8.38 -2.38
C LEU A 14 -20.01 8.43 -2.02
N GLY A 15 -19.47 9.61 -1.69
CA GLY A 15 -18.09 9.76 -1.24
C GLY A 15 -17.80 8.96 0.03
N LEU A 16 -18.72 8.98 1.00
CA LEU A 16 -18.56 8.21 2.24
C LEU A 16 -18.47 6.71 1.97
N VAL A 17 -19.41 6.18 1.19
CA VAL A 17 -19.47 4.75 0.85
C VAL A 17 -18.26 4.34 0.00
N ALA A 18 -17.90 5.14 -1.01
CA ALA A 18 -16.75 4.87 -1.86
C ALA A 18 -15.44 4.84 -1.06
N GLY A 19 -15.23 5.81 -0.16
CA GLY A 19 -14.05 5.85 0.69
C GLY A 19 -13.96 4.65 1.64
N LEU A 20 -15.07 4.27 2.27
CA LEU A 20 -15.12 3.07 3.12
C LEU A 20 -14.81 1.79 2.32
N LEU A 21 -15.36 1.67 1.11
CA LEU A 21 -15.07 0.54 0.22
C LEU A 21 -13.58 0.48 -0.15
N MET A 22 -12.94 1.62 -0.43
CA MET A 22 -11.50 1.67 -0.69
C MET A 22 -10.68 1.19 0.51
N VAL A 23 -11.05 1.57 1.74
CA VAL A 23 -10.38 1.08 2.96
C VAL A 23 -10.49 -0.45 3.07
N VAL A 24 -11.67 -1.01 2.83
CA VAL A 24 -11.88 -2.47 2.88
C VAL A 24 -11.06 -3.19 1.81
N VAL A 25 -11.09 -2.71 0.57
CA VAL A 25 -10.35 -3.33 -0.54
C VAL A 25 -8.83 -3.23 -0.32
N GLY A 26 -8.34 -2.08 0.13
CA GLY A 26 -6.93 -1.89 0.45
C GLY A 26 -6.47 -2.79 1.61
N GLY A 27 -7.27 -2.90 2.66
CA GLY A 27 -7.01 -3.80 3.79
C GLY A 27 -7.01 -5.28 3.38
N ALA A 28 -7.95 -5.69 2.53
CA ALA A 28 -7.99 -7.04 1.98
C ALA A 28 -6.74 -7.35 1.14
N THR A 29 -6.34 -6.41 0.28
CA THR A 29 -5.12 -6.54 -0.54
C THR A 29 -3.88 -6.70 0.35
N TRP A 30 -3.76 -5.88 1.40
CA TRP A 30 -2.67 -6.00 2.37
C TRP A 30 -2.63 -7.41 2.99
N GLY A 31 -3.77 -7.91 3.46
CA GLY A 31 -3.87 -9.25 4.06
C GLY A 31 -3.47 -10.37 3.09
N VAL A 32 -3.88 -10.26 1.82
CA VAL A 32 -3.53 -11.23 0.75
C VAL A 32 -2.03 -11.23 0.44
N VAL A 33 -1.35 -10.08 0.49
CA VAL A 33 0.11 -10.02 0.33
C VAL A 33 0.81 -10.62 1.55
N SER A 34 0.32 -10.32 2.76
CA SER A 34 0.85 -10.90 4.00
C SER A 34 0.74 -12.42 4.04
N SER A 35 -0.40 -12.98 3.64
CA SER A 35 -0.58 -14.44 3.60
C SER A 35 0.37 -15.09 2.59
N GLN A 36 0.50 -14.52 1.38
CA GLN A 36 1.41 -15.05 0.36
C GLN A 36 2.87 -15.05 0.82
N LEU A 37 3.32 -13.99 1.50
CA LEU A 37 4.68 -13.92 2.04
C LEU A 37 4.88 -14.91 3.20
N ALA A 38 3.94 -14.98 4.13
CA ALA A 38 4.01 -15.90 5.27
C ALA A 38 4.04 -17.37 4.82
N GLU A 39 3.31 -17.72 3.76
CA GLU A 39 3.31 -19.06 3.16
C GLU A 39 4.69 -19.49 2.64
N GLN A 40 5.53 -18.55 2.21
CA GLN A 40 6.90 -18.86 1.75
C GLN A 40 7.86 -19.21 2.90
N ARG A 41 7.46 -19.01 4.16
CA ARG A 41 8.26 -19.31 5.37
C ARG A 41 9.69 -18.76 5.31
N ILE A 42 9.87 -17.62 4.66
CA ILE A 42 11.15 -16.94 4.59
C ILE A 42 11.41 -16.28 5.95
N THR A 43 12.60 -16.49 6.49
CA THR A 43 13.08 -15.79 7.68
C THR A 43 14.09 -14.74 7.25
N VAL A 44 14.06 -13.59 7.90
CA VAL A 44 15.04 -12.53 7.69
C VAL A 44 16.39 -13.05 8.17
N SER A 45 17.39 -12.95 7.30
CA SER A 45 18.74 -13.44 7.58
C SER A 45 19.37 -12.76 8.80
N GLU A 46 20.22 -13.48 9.52
CA GLU A 46 20.89 -13.02 10.75
C GLU A 46 21.85 -11.83 10.53
N ASN A 47 22.34 -11.68 9.30
CA ASN A 47 23.20 -10.58 8.87
C ASN A 47 22.43 -9.33 8.40
N ALA A 48 21.09 -9.35 8.47
CA ALA A 48 20.24 -8.23 8.12
C ALA A 48 20.47 -7.04 9.06
N PRO A 49 20.33 -5.79 8.57
CA PRO A 49 20.53 -4.60 9.39
C PRO A 49 19.46 -4.41 10.48
N PHE A 50 18.27 -5.00 10.31
CA PHE A 50 17.16 -4.94 11.26
C PHE A 50 16.25 -6.16 11.04
N LEU A 51 15.40 -6.46 12.04
CA LEU A 51 14.40 -7.55 11.98
C LEU A 51 14.98 -8.96 11.70
N ALA A 52 16.27 -9.19 11.96
CA ALA A 52 16.92 -10.49 11.86
C ALA A 52 16.15 -11.57 12.65
N GLY A 53 16.03 -12.76 12.07
CA GLY A 53 15.34 -13.91 12.67
C GLY A 53 13.80 -13.84 12.65
N THR A 54 13.22 -12.71 12.23
CA THR A 54 11.75 -12.58 12.09
C THR A 54 11.25 -13.18 10.77
N THR A 55 9.96 -13.49 10.69
CA THR A 55 9.34 -14.00 9.45
C THR A 55 9.10 -12.85 8.47
N VAL A 56 9.34 -13.10 7.19
CA VAL A 56 9.00 -12.17 6.10
C VAL A 56 7.50 -12.28 5.82
N ASP A 57 6.69 -11.53 6.55
CA ASP A 57 5.23 -11.49 6.39
C ASP A 57 4.69 -10.05 6.30
N ASN A 58 5.58 -9.06 6.30
CA ASN A 58 5.27 -7.65 6.37
C ASN A 58 6.27 -6.83 5.54
N PRO A 59 5.96 -5.56 5.17
CA PRO A 59 6.82 -4.79 4.26
C PRO A 59 8.22 -4.52 4.81
N LEU A 60 8.36 -4.31 6.12
CA LEU A 60 9.66 -4.00 6.71
C LEU A 60 10.56 -5.23 6.74
N ALA A 61 10.02 -6.41 7.09
CA ALA A 61 10.76 -7.66 7.04
C ALA A 61 11.16 -8.04 5.60
N ALA A 62 10.28 -7.83 4.63
CA ALA A 62 10.60 -8.05 3.21
C ALA A 62 11.74 -7.13 2.73
N PHE A 63 11.71 -5.86 3.14
CA PHE A 63 12.79 -4.92 2.86
C PHE A 63 14.09 -5.29 3.56
N ALA A 64 14.04 -5.69 4.85
CA ALA A 64 15.20 -6.16 5.61
C ALA A 64 15.89 -7.35 4.92
N GLN A 65 15.10 -8.32 4.46
CA GLN A 65 15.62 -9.48 3.75
C GLN A 65 16.23 -9.10 2.40
N ALA A 66 15.62 -8.16 1.66
CA ALA A 66 16.17 -7.67 0.40
C ALA A 66 17.54 -6.98 0.59
N GLU A 67 17.73 -6.25 1.70
CA GLU A 67 19.02 -5.64 2.05
C GLU A 67 20.05 -6.67 2.52
N ALA A 68 19.64 -7.69 3.27
CA ALA A 68 20.54 -8.79 3.62
C ALA A 68 21.07 -9.50 2.37
N ILE A 69 20.20 -9.79 1.40
CA ILE A 69 20.58 -10.39 0.11
C ILE A 69 21.52 -9.48 -0.68
N ASP A 70 21.29 -8.16 -0.68
CA ASP A 70 22.18 -7.22 -1.35
C ASP A 70 23.59 -7.28 -0.78
N LYS A 71 23.69 -7.23 0.55
CA LYS A 71 24.94 -7.29 1.26
C LYS A 71 25.71 -8.58 0.97
N ASP A 72 25.03 -9.72 1.01
CA ASP A 72 25.64 -11.01 0.67
C ASP A 72 26.07 -11.08 -0.79
N SER A 73 25.23 -10.57 -1.70
CA SER A 73 25.57 -10.49 -3.12
C SER A 73 26.84 -9.65 -3.32
N GLN A 74 26.93 -8.46 -2.72
CA GLN A 74 28.12 -7.61 -2.84
C GLN A 74 29.37 -8.29 -2.27
N ASN A 75 29.25 -9.01 -1.15
CA ASN A 75 30.37 -9.75 -0.57
C ASN A 75 30.85 -10.87 -1.51
N ILE A 76 29.92 -11.58 -2.16
CA ILE A 76 30.23 -12.69 -3.07
C ILE A 76 30.81 -12.18 -4.39
N THR A 77 30.27 -11.09 -4.93
CA THR A 77 30.67 -10.55 -6.24
C THR A 77 31.83 -9.56 -6.17
N GLY A 78 32.32 -9.26 -4.97
CA GLY A 78 33.34 -8.22 -4.76
C GLY A 78 32.85 -6.83 -5.12
N GLY A 79 31.57 -6.55 -4.89
CA GLY A 79 30.90 -5.27 -5.18
C GLY A 79 30.43 -5.10 -6.63
N LYS A 80 30.66 -6.09 -7.50
CA LYS A 80 30.20 -6.05 -8.89
C LYS A 80 28.73 -6.42 -9.02
N THR A 81 28.01 -5.73 -9.90
CA THR A 81 26.67 -6.08 -10.34
C THR A 81 26.70 -7.20 -11.38
N TYR A 82 25.55 -7.83 -11.64
CA TYR A 82 25.43 -8.87 -12.68
C TYR A 82 25.96 -8.45 -14.06
N ALA A 83 25.80 -7.18 -14.42
CA ALA A 83 26.24 -6.65 -15.71
C ALA A 83 27.76 -6.43 -15.80
N GLU A 84 28.44 -6.30 -14.65
CA GLU A 84 29.87 -6.06 -14.54
C GLU A 84 30.69 -7.36 -14.40
N LEU A 85 30.01 -8.50 -14.20
CA LEU A 85 30.64 -9.82 -14.14
C LEU A 85 30.84 -10.38 -15.54
N ASP A 86 32.02 -10.97 -15.78
CA ASP A 86 32.33 -11.69 -17.01
C ASP A 86 31.34 -12.83 -17.23
N ARG A 87 31.06 -13.15 -18.49
CA ARG A 87 30.03 -14.13 -18.85
C ARG A 87 30.29 -15.50 -18.21
N GLU A 88 31.56 -15.90 -18.12
CA GLU A 88 32.04 -17.16 -17.55
C GLU A 88 32.38 -17.07 -16.05
N ASP A 89 32.12 -15.93 -15.40
CA ASP A 89 32.38 -15.75 -13.96
C ASP A 89 31.53 -16.71 -13.11
N PRO A 90 32.14 -17.50 -12.20
CA PRO A 90 31.44 -18.51 -11.42
C PRO A 90 30.36 -17.94 -10.49
N VAL A 91 30.44 -16.66 -10.10
CA VAL A 91 29.45 -16.03 -9.20
C VAL A 91 28.36 -15.25 -9.95
N ARG A 92 28.42 -15.21 -11.29
CA ARG A 92 27.44 -14.48 -12.11
C ARG A 92 26.01 -15.00 -11.98
N SER A 93 25.85 -16.31 -11.86
CA SER A 93 24.53 -16.93 -11.61
C SER A 93 23.98 -16.56 -10.23
N THR A 94 24.84 -16.47 -9.20
CA THR A 94 24.47 -16.03 -7.85
C THR A 94 24.03 -14.57 -7.85
N ALA A 95 24.77 -13.68 -8.52
CA ALA A 95 24.41 -12.27 -8.66
C ALA A 95 23.04 -12.09 -9.35
N GLN A 96 22.76 -12.90 -10.37
CA GLN A 96 21.47 -12.91 -11.04
C GLN A 96 20.34 -13.35 -10.11
N ALA A 97 20.53 -14.46 -9.39
CA ALA A 97 19.53 -14.97 -8.46
C ALA A 97 19.24 -13.96 -7.34
N ALA A 98 20.27 -13.33 -6.79
CA ALA A 98 20.14 -12.28 -5.78
C ALA A 98 19.33 -11.09 -6.30
N ALA A 99 19.61 -10.61 -7.52
CA ALA A 99 18.86 -9.52 -8.13
C ALA A 99 17.38 -9.87 -8.32
N PHE A 100 17.06 -11.08 -8.77
CA PHE A 100 15.67 -11.52 -8.92
C PHE A 100 14.94 -11.65 -7.59
N LEU A 101 15.58 -12.21 -6.57
CA LEU A 101 14.99 -12.36 -5.24
C LEU A 101 14.74 -11.00 -4.57
N ARG A 102 15.67 -10.06 -4.72
CA ARG A 102 15.47 -8.68 -4.27
C ARG A 102 14.32 -8.01 -5.01
N ALA A 103 14.27 -8.15 -6.33
CA ALA A 103 13.20 -7.56 -7.13
C ALA A 103 11.81 -8.08 -6.74
N SER A 104 11.67 -9.38 -6.45
CA SER A 104 10.39 -9.95 -6.00
C SER A 104 10.01 -9.48 -4.59
N LEU A 105 10.96 -9.36 -3.67
CA LEU A 105 10.74 -8.80 -2.34
C LEU A 105 10.34 -7.32 -2.42
N PHE A 106 11.02 -6.52 -3.24
CA PHE A 106 10.67 -5.12 -3.47
C PHE A 106 9.30 -4.95 -4.12
N THR A 107 8.93 -5.83 -5.06
CA THR A 107 7.58 -5.84 -5.63
C THR A 107 6.52 -6.04 -4.54
N SER A 108 6.81 -6.90 -3.56
CA SER A 108 5.92 -7.10 -2.40
C SER A 108 5.87 -5.86 -1.50
N VAL A 109 7.01 -5.20 -1.24
CA VAL A 109 7.05 -3.92 -0.49
C VAL A 109 6.22 -2.84 -1.19
N ILE A 110 6.33 -2.73 -2.52
CA ILE A 110 5.54 -1.78 -3.32
C ILE A 110 4.05 -2.13 -3.23
N ALA A 111 3.67 -3.41 -3.28
CA ALA A 111 2.27 -3.84 -3.14
C ALA A 111 1.67 -3.39 -1.80
N TYR A 112 2.43 -3.52 -0.70
CA TYR A 112 2.03 -2.95 0.59
C TYR A 112 1.90 -1.43 0.56
N GLY A 113 2.87 -0.73 -0.04
CA GLY A 113 2.83 0.73 -0.20
C GLY A 113 1.58 1.20 -0.95
N VAL A 114 1.22 0.51 -2.03
CA VAL A 114 0.00 0.79 -2.81
C VAL A 114 -1.25 0.47 -1.98
N ALA A 115 -1.29 -0.64 -1.26
CA ALA A 115 -2.42 -0.98 -0.38
C ALA A 115 -2.62 0.08 0.72
N ALA A 116 -1.56 0.53 1.39
CA ALA A 116 -1.61 1.62 2.36
C ALA A 116 -2.08 2.94 1.73
N LEU A 117 -1.60 3.28 0.53
CA LEU A 117 -2.05 4.47 -0.19
C LEU A 117 -3.55 4.42 -0.46
N VAL A 118 -4.07 3.28 -0.94
CA VAL A 118 -5.50 3.09 -1.22
C VAL A 118 -6.33 3.24 0.06
N ILE A 119 -5.86 2.68 1.18
CA ILE A 119 -6.49 2.86 2.50
C ILE A 119 -6.50 4.34 2.89
N GLY A 120 -5.35 5.01 2.81
CA GLY A 120 -5.21 6.42 3.17
C GLY A 120 -6.11 7.33 2.34
N LEU A 121 -6.16 7.11 1.03
CA LEU A 121 -7.08 7.81 0.14
C LEU A 121 -8.54 7.50 0.46
N GLY A 122 -8.86 6.24 0.78
CA GLY A 122 -10.20 5.83 1.22
C GLY A 122 -10.65 6.58 2.47
N VAL A 123 -9.77 6.73 3.47
CA VAL A 123 -10.05 7.53 4.68
C VAL A 123 -10.31 8.99 4.33
N LEU A 124 -9.49 9.60 3.46
CA LEU A 124 -9.69 10.99 3.04
C LEU A 124 -11.01 11.17 2.28
N VAL A 125 -11.31 10.29 1.32
CA VAL A 125 -12.56 10.33 0.54
C VAL A 125 -13.77 10.12 1.44
N ALA A 126 -13.70 9.17 2.37
CA ALA A 126 -14.75 8.92 3.34
C ALA A 126 -14.99 10.14 4.25
N GLY A 127 -13.91 10.74 4.75
CA GLY A 127 -13.97 11.95 5.59
C GLY A 127 -14.59 13.14 4.86
N ASN A 128 -14.22 13.37 3.59
CA ASN A 128 -14.83 14.40 2.75
C ASN A 128 -16.31 14.12 2.49
N GLY A 129 -16.67 12.88 2.17
CA GLY A 129 -18.07 12.45 2.02
C GLY A 129 -18.88 12.72 3.28
N TYR A 130 -18.35 12.33 4.45
CA TYR A 130 -18.96 12.61 5.73
C TYR A 130 -19.17 14.11 5.97
N ALA A 131 -18.16 14.95 5.73
CA ALA A 131 -18.29 16.39 5.87
C ALA A 131 -19.41 16.97 4.99
N LEU A 132 -19.51 16.54 3.72
CA LEU A 132 -20.57 16.96 2.80
C LEU A 132 -21.96 16.52 3.27
N THR A 133 -22.11 15.32 3.82
CA THR A 133 -23.40 14.88 4.40
C THR A 133 -23.84 15.74 5.57
N ARG A 134 -22.90 16.18 6.42
CA ARG A 134 -23.18 17.06 7.56
C ARG A 134 -23.57 18.47 7.12
N ILE A 135 -22.90 19.00 6.09
CA ILE A 135 -23.23 20.31 5.51
C ILE A 135 -24.64 20.29 4.88
N ALA A 136 -24.98 19.25 4.13
CA ALA A 136 -26.31 19.12 3.54
C ALA A 136 -27.43 18.97 4.58
N ALA A 137 -27.14 18.38 5.75
CA ALA A 137 -28.09 18.25 6.85
C ALA A 137 -28.36 19.57 7.59
N GLY A 138 -27.41 20.52 7.58
CA GLY A 138 -27.53 21.83 8.21
C GLY A 138 -28.11 22.93 7.30
N ALA A 139 -28.38 22.65 6.03
CA ALA A 139 -28.89 23.65 5.09
C ALA A 139 -30.33 24.08 5.49
N PRO A 140 -30.58 25.38 5.74
CA PRO A 140 -31.90 25.85 6.14
C PRO A 140 -32.92 25.57 5.04
N ARG A 141 -34.01 24.88 5.38
CA ARG A 141 -35.20 24.83 4.52
C ARG A 141 -35.69 26.27 4.41
N ARG A 142 -35.60 26.87 3.22
CA ARG A 142 -36.27 28.13 2.90
C ARG A 142 -37.75 27.93 3.27
N ARG A 143 -38.18 28.48 4.41
CA ARG A 143 -39.60 28.57 4.77
C ARG A 143 -40.24 29.43 3.70
N GLU A 144 -40.91 28.80 2.75
CA GLU A 144 -41.98 29.47 2.00
C GLU A 144 -43.17 29.59 2.94
N GLU A 145 -43.14 30.52 3.89
CA GLU A 145 -44.33 30.88 4.66
C GLU A 145 -44.29 32.36 5.02
N LEU A 146 -45.44 33.01 4.75
CA LEU A 146 -45.91 34.33 5.18
C LEU A 146 -45.64 35.51 4.24
N VAL A 147 -46.26 35.48 3.06
CA VAL A 147 -46.91 36.71 2.54
C VAL A 147 -48.41 36.55 2.82
N PRO A 148 -48.95 37.14 3.89
CA PRO A 148 -50.40 37.31 4.00
C PRO A 148 -50.86 38.25 2.89
N ALA A 149 -51.95 37.85 2.21
CA ALA A 149 -52.64 38.64 1.20
C ALA A 149 -53.29 39.90 1.78
#